data_AF-A0A5E4JYR7-F1
#
_entry.id   AF-A0A5E4JYR7-F1
#
_cell.length_a   1.000
_cell.length_b   1.000
_cell.length_c   1.000
_cell.angle_alpha   90.00
_cell.angle_beta   90.00
_cell.angle_gamma   90.00
#
_symmetry.space_group_name_H-M   'P 1'
#
loop_
_entity.id
_entity.type
_entity.pdbx_description
1 polymer ?
#
loop_
_entity_poly.entity_id
_entity_poly.type
_entity_poly.pdbx_seq_one_letter_code
_entity_poly.pdbx_strand_id
1 'polypeptide(L)'
;MEYPLDELIDKASIIRLKFERIPNLEDRTRWINEVSEYSIAIGEYIGRELCSRKEVRDWQGRLYEINGKIWDLESDIRKGKENELGLEEVGKRAIAIRNLNGKRVGIKSEIVDKIGLGYKDIKINHASGN
;
A
#
# COMPACT_ATOMS: atom_id res chain seq x y z
N MET A 1 -14.52 -15.03 5.91
CA MET A 1 -13.13 -14.63 6.24
C MET A 1 -13.17 -13.14 6.48
N GLU A 2 -12.91 -12.69 7.71
CA GLU A 2 -12.82 -11.26 8.00
C GLU A 2 -11.56 -10.73 7.31
N TYR A 3 -11.69 -9.68 6.50
CA TYR A 3 -10.56 -9.13 5.75
C TYR A 3 -9.62 -8.39 6.72
N PRO A 4 -8.30 -8.64 6.70
CA PRO A 4 -7.36 -7.95 7.58
C PRO A 4 -7.38 -6.43 7.38
N LEU A 5 -7.41 -5.67 8.48
CA LEU A 5 -7.54 -4.20 8.43
C LEU A 5 -6.40 -3.53 7.66
N ASP A 6 -5.18 -4.05 7.81
CA ASP A 6 -3.99 -3.54 7.12
C ASP A 6 -4.11 -3.66 5.59
N GLU A 7 -4.64 -4.79 5.11
CA GLU A 7 -4.92 -5.02 3.69
C GLU A 7 -6.05 -4.13 3.17
N LEU A 8 -7.13 -3.97 3.94
CA LEU A 8 -8.25 -3.11 3.57
C LEU A 8 -7.80 -1.67 3.34
N ILE A 9 -7.03 -1.12 4.28
CA ILE A 9 -6.53 0.25 4.23
C ILE A 9 -5.55 0.43 3.07
N ASP A 10 -4.62 -0.52 2.89
CA ASP A 10 -3.61 -0.48 1.83
C ASP A 10 -4.26 -0.56 0.44
N LYS A 11 -5.17 -1.51 0.20
CA LYS A 11 -5.90 -1.63 -1.07
C LYS A 11 -6.75 -0.40 -1.36
N ALA A 12 -7.47 0.14 -0.38
CA ALA A 12 -8.24 1.37 -0.54
C ALA A 12 -7.34 2.54 -0.95
N SER A 13 -6.13 2.66 -0.39
CA SER A 13 -5.17 3.70 -0.76
C SER A 13 -4.67 3.56 -2.20
N ILE A 14 -4.48 2.33 -2.69
CA ILE A 14 -4.07 2.05 -4.08
C ILE A 14 -5.20 2.38 -5.04
N ILE A 15 -6.43 1.97 -4.73
CA ILE A 15 -7.60 2.27 -5.60
C ILE A 15 -7.81 3.78 -5.69
N ARG A 16 -7.65 4.51 -4.59
CA ARG A 16 -7.67 5.98 -4.60
C ARG A 16 -6.63 6.55 -5.57
N LEU A 17 -5.37 6.11 -5.50
CA LEU A 17 -4.33 6.54 -6.43
C LEU A 17 -4.67 6.22 -7.88
N LYS A 18 -5.23 5.03 -8.16
CA LYS A 18 -5.67 4.66 -9.51
C LYS A 18 -6.73 5.61 -10.04
N PHE A 19 -7.73 5.97 -9.22
CA PHE A 19 -8.76 6.94 -9.62
C PHE A 19 -8.20 8.33 -9.93
N GLU A 20 -7.20 8.77 -9.18
CA GLU A 20 -6.59 10.09 -9.38
C GLU A 20 -5.64 10.12 -10.58
N ARG A 21 -4.96 9.01 -10.89
CA ARG A 21 -3.86 8.97 -11.86
C ARG A 21 -4.23 8.30 -13.20
N ILE A 22 -5.38 7.64 -13.30
CA ILE A 22 -5.86 6.97 -14.52
C ILE A 22 -7.19 7.63 -14.96
N PRO A 23 -7.16 8.59 -15.90
CA PRO A 23 -8.35 9.35 -16.29
C PRO A 23 -9.52 8.51 -16.81
N ASN A 24 -9.23 7.37 -17.46
CA ASN A 24 -10.22 6.45 -18.02
C ASN A 24 -10.09 5.06 -17.37
N LEU A 25 -10.03 5.01 -16.04
CA LEU A 25 -9.95 3.75 -15.32
C LEU A 25 -11.18 2.88 -15.65
N GLU A 26 -10.96 1.79 -16.39
CA GLU A 26 -11.98 0.80 -16.69
C GLU A 26 -12.54 0.19 -15.40
N ASP A 27 -13.79 -0.28 -15.46
CA ASP A 27 -14.51 -0.86 -14.32
C ASP A 27 -14.60 0.05 -13.09
N ARG A 28 -14.65 1.38 -13.29
CA ARG A 28 -14.81 2.38 -12.21
C ARG A 28 -15.91 2.02 -11.21
N THR A 29 -17.06 1.55 -11.67
CA THR A 29 -18.18 1.12 -10.82
C THR A 29 -17.79 -0.04 -9.90
N ARG A 30 -17.07 -1.04 -10.43
CA ARG A 30 -16.57 -2.17 -9.63
C ARG A 30 -15.62 -1.69 -8.53
N TRP A 31 -14.68 -0.81 -8.87
CA TRP A 31 -13.73 -0.26 -7.90
C TRP A 31 -14.43 0.60 -6.82
N ILE A 32 -15.46 1.36 -7.17
CA ILE A 32 -16.28 2.11 -6.20
C ILE A 32 -16.98 1.14 -5.23
N ASN A 33 -17.59 0.07 -5.75
CA ASN A 33 -18.25 -0.93 -4.91
C ASN A 33 -17.25 -1.61 -3.97
N GLU A 34 -16.08 -2.00 -4.47
CA GLU A 34 -15.03 -2.63 -3.68
C GLU A 34 -14.52 -1.70 -2.55
N VAL A 35 -14.30 -0.40 -2.84
CA VAL A 35 -13.92 0.59 -1.80
C VAL A 35 -15.05 0.81 -0.79
N SER A 36 -16.31 0.73 -1.22
CA SER A 36 -17.47 0.81 -0.32
C SER A 36 -17.48 -0.38 0.65
N GLU A 37 -17.27 -1.60 0.15
CA GLU A 37 -17.14 -2.81 0.98
C GLU A 37 -15.97 -2.69 1.97
N TYR A 38 -14.82 -2.18 1.52
CA TYR A 38 -13.69 -1.92 2.39
C TYR A 38 -14.01 -0.90 3.48
N SER A 39 -14.76 0.15 3.15
CA SER A 39 -15.17 1.18 4.11
C SER A 39 -16.12 0.65 5.17
N ILE A 40 -17.03 -0.26 4.80
CA ILE A 40 -17.92 -0.96 5.74
C ILE A 40 -17.09 -1.83 6.68
N ALA A 41 -16.21 -2.67 6.13
CA ALA A 41 -15.36 -3.56 6.94
C ALA A 41 -14.45 -2.78 7.90
N ILE A 42 -13.82 -1.70 7.45
CA ILE A 42 -13.05 -0.79 8.32
C ILE A 42 -13.94 -0.22 9.44
N GLY A 43 -15.20 0.11 9.14
CA GLY A 43 -16.19 0.56 10.09
C GLY A 43 -16.46 -0.45 11.21
N GLU A 44 -16.41 -1.75 10.92
CA GLU A 44 -16.57 -2.81 11.92
C GLU A 44 -15.41 -2.83 12.92
N TYR A 45 -14.16 -2.68 12.46
CA TYR A 45 -12.99 -2.57 13.35
C TYR A 45 -13.08 -1.36 14.28
N ILE A 46 -13.59 -0.23 13.76
CA ILE A 46 -13.83 0.98 14.56
C ILE A 46 -14.97 0.75 15.56
N GLY A 47 -16.06 0.12 15.15
CA GLY A 47 -17.22 -0.17 16.01
C GLY A 47 -16.92 -1.15 17.13
N ARG A 48 -15.92 -2.01 16.94
CA ARG A 48 -15.36 -2.90 17.98
C ARG A 48 -14.28 -2.24 18.85
N GLU A 49 -14.04 -0.94 18.68
CA GLU A 49 -13.06 -0.15 19.42
C GLU A 49 -11.60 -0.64 19.29
N LEU A 50 -11.28 -1.41 18.24
CA LEU A 50 -9.92 -1.89 17.99
C LEU A 50 -9.00 -0.79 17.45
N CYS A 51 -9.59 0.22 16.82
CA CYS A 51 -8.90 1.40 16.33
C CYS A 51 -9.87 2.59 16.25
N SER A 52 -9.33 3.80 16.24
CA SER A 52 -10.09 5.03 16.05
C SER A 52 -10.15 5.45 14.59
N ARG A 53 -11.16 6.25 14.24
CA ARG A 53 -11.22 6.94 12.92
C ARG A 53 -9.98 7.79 12.64
N LYS A 54 -9.34 8.34 13.68
CA LYS A 54 -8.13 9.13 13.52
C LYS A 54 -6.95 8.24 13.10
N GLU A 55 -6.74 7.13 13.79
CA GLU A 55 -5.67 6.17 13.45
C GLU A 55 -5.84 5.63 12.03
N VAL A 56 -7.07 5.25 11.65
CA VAL A 56 -7.38 4.80 10.28
C VAL A 56 -7.00 5.87 9.24
N ARG A 57 -7.35 7.14 9.46
CA ARG A 57 -6.98 8.22 8.53
C ARG A 57 -5.48 8.44 8.46
N ASP A 58 -4.78 8.36 9.60
CA ASP A 58 -3.33 8.51 9.65
C ASP A 58 -2.65 7.37 8.87
N TRP A 59 -3.09 6.12 9.03
CA TRP A 59 -2.59 4.98 8.25
C TRP A 59 -2.92 5.09 6.76
N GLN A 60 -4.15 5.47 6.41
CA GLN A 60 -4.56 5.72 5.02
C GLN A 60 -3.66 6.76 4.36
N GLY A 61 -3.37 7.88 5.04
CA GLY A 61 -2.49 8.94 4.54
C GLY A 61 -1.07 8.45 4.29
N ARG A 62 -0.48 7.73 5.25
CA ARG A 62 0.88 7.18 5.13
C ARG A 62 0.99 6.13 4.02
N LEU A 63 0.01 5.22 3.91
CA LEU A 63 -0.02 4.20 2.86
C LEU A 63 -0.23 4.82 1.48
N TYR A 64 -1.12 5.81 1.37
CA TYR A 64 -1.31 6.57 0.14
C TYR A 64 -0.02 7.26 -0.30
N GLU A 65 0.70 7.92 0.61
CA GLU A 65 1.95 8.61 0.29
C GLU A 65 3.02 7.63 -0.21
N ILE A 66 3.19 6.49 0.47
CA ILE A 66 4.19 5.49 0.06
C ILE A 66 3.81 4.83 -1.26
N ASN A 67 2.55 4.45 -1.43
CA ASN A 67 2.06 3.85 -2.68
C ASN A 67 2.20 4.85 -3.85
N GLY A 68 2.00 6.15 -3.62
CA GLY A 68 2.24 7.19 -4.62
C GLY A 68 3.71 7.28 -5.03
N LYS A 69 4.64 7.28 -4.06
CA LYS A 69 6.09 7.29 -4.33
C LYS A 69 6.56 6.06 -5.12
N ILE A 70 6.04 4.87 -4.77
CA ILE A 70 6.33 3.63 -5.51
C ILE A 70 5.80 3.77 -6.95
N TRP A 71 4.56 4.23 -7.11
CA TRP A 71 3.96 4.43 -8.43
C TRP A 71 4.78 5.37 -9.31
N ASP A 72 5.29 6.46 -8.75
CA ASP A 72 6.10 7.46 -9.46
C ASP A 72 7.43 6.86 -9.93
N LEU A 73 8.13 6.13 -9.06
CA LEU A 73 9.37 5.46 -9.42
C LEU A 73 9.18 4.40 -10.52
N GLU A 74 8.09 3.67 -10.46
CA GLU A 74 7.69 2.68 -11.47
C GLU A 74 7.17 3.34 -12.76
N SER A 75 6.65 4.56 -12.71
CA SER A 75 6.04 5.21 -13.88
C SER A 75 7.05 5.48 -14.99
N ASP A 76 8.31 5.77 -14.67
CA ASP A 76 9.33 6.00 -15.70
C ASP A 76 9.78 4.68 -16.34
N ILE A 77 9.79 3.60 -15.57
CA ILE A 77 10.03 2.23 -16.06
C ILE A 77 8.88 1.82 -16.99
N ARG A 78 7.62 2.02 -16.55
CA ARG A 78 6.40 1.70 -17.32
C ARG A 78 6.29 2.42 -18.67
N LYS A 79 6.96 3.56 -18.86
CA LYS A 79 6.97 4.30 -20.13
C LYS A 79 7.94 3.71 -21.17
N GLY A 80 8.54 2.54 -20.92
CA GLY A 80 9.45 1.88 -21.84
C GLY A 80 10.82 2.57 -21.95
N LYS A 81 11.11 3.49 -21.02
CA LYS A 81 12.39 4.21 -20.96
C LYS A 81 13.51 3.36 -20.35
N GLU A 82 13.31 2.06 -20.10
CA GLU A 82 14.35 1.18 -19.57
C GLU A 82 15.61 1.15 -20.45
N ASN A 83 15.47 1.30 -21.77
CA ASN A 83 16.60 1.40 -22.69
C ASN A 83 17.25 2.81 -22.71
N GLU A 84 16.54 3.84 -22.23
CA GLU A 84 17.04 5.21 -22.05
C GLU A 84 17.65 5.42 -20.65
N LEU A 85 17.18 4.65 -19.66
CA LEU A 85 17.65 4.63 -18.29
C LEU A 85 18.85 3.67 -18.22
N GLY A 86 20.06 4.21 -18.02
CA GLY A 86 21.23 3.37 -17.80
C GLY A 86 21.02 2.39 -16.63
N LEU A 87 21.69 1.23 -16.67
CA LEU A 87 21.58 0.17 -15.65
C LEU A 87 21.77 0.67 -14.22
N GLU A 88 22.61 1.69 -14.02
CA GLU A 88 22.82 2.34 -12.72
C GLU A 88 21.54 2.98 -12.17
N GLU A 89 20.78 3.68 -13.02
CA GLU A 89 19.54 4.36 -12.64
C GLU A 89 18.42 3.35 -12.35
N VAL A 90 18.35 2.28 -13.15
CA VAL A 90 17.46 1.14 -12.88
C VAL A 90 17.79 0.52 -11.52
N GLY A 91 19.07 0.30 -11.22
CA GLY A 91 19.53 -0.22 -9.92
C GLY A 91 19.15 0.69 -8.74
N LYS A 92 19.36 2.01 -8.87
CA LYS A 92 18.97 3.00 -7.84
C LYS A 92 17.47 2.98 -7.57
N ARG A 93 16.65 2.91 -8.62
CA ARG A 93 15.19 2.85 -8.51
C ARG A 93 14.72 1.54 -7.86
N ALA A 94 15.31 0.40 -8.24
CA ALA A 94 14.98 -0.88 -7.63
C ALA A 94 15.25 -0.88 -6.11
N ILE A 95 16.38 -0.31 -5.67
CA ILE A 95 16.71 -0.14 -4.25
C ILE A 95 15.70 0.80 -3.57
N ALA A 96 15.34 1.92 -4.21
CA ALA A 96 14.37 2.86 -3.66
C ALA A 96 12.98 2.22 -3.49
N ILE A 97 12.50 1.49 -4.49
CA ILE A 97 11.24 0.74 -4.45
C ILE A 97 11.28 -0.32 -3.33
N ARG A 98 12.38 -1.07 -3.19
CA ARG A 98 12.56 -2.04 -2.10
C ARG A 98 12.44 -1.37 -0.72
N ASN A 99 13.10 -0.22 -0.53
CA ASN A 99 13.06 0.52 0.72
C ASN A 99 11.65 1.05 1.02
N LEU A 100 10.94 1.58 0.03
CA LEU A 100 9.55 2.02 0.17
C LEU A 100 8.60 0.87 0.49
N ASN A 101 8.78 -0.28 -0.16
CA ASN A 101 8.03 -1.51 0.17
C ASN A 101 8.30 -1.99 1.60
N GLY A 102 9.54 -1.84 2.11
CA GLY A 102 9.84 -2.07 3.51
C GLY A 102 9.03 -1.16 4.45
N LYS A 103 8.96 0.13 4.13
CA LYS A 103 8.15 1.09 4.90
C LYS A 103 6.64 0.80 4.82
N ARG A 104 6.12 0.41 3.65
CA ARG A 104 4.73 -0.03 3.45
C ARG A 104 4.39 -1.21 4.36
N VAL A 105 5.24 -2.25 4.37
CA VAL A 105 5.10 -3.42 5.25
C VAL A 105 5.19 -3.02 6.73
N GLY A 106 6.05 -2.06 7.07
CA GLY A 106 6.14 -1.51 8.43
C GLY A 106 4.83 -0.88 8.90
N ILE A 107 4.17 -0.07 8.06
CA ILE A 107 2.86 0.50 8.40
C ILE A 107 1.82 -0.62 8.58
N LYS A 108 1.79 -1.60 7.69
CA LYS A 108 0.85 -2.72 7.80
C LYS A 108 1.05 -3.53 9.08
N SER A 109 2.32 -3.74 9.46
CA SER A 109 2.68 -4.41 10.71
C SER A 109 2.24 -3.60 11.94
N GLU A 110 2.38 -2.27 11.91
CA GLU A 110 1.88 -1.37 12.95
C GLU A 110 0.36 -1.47 13.13
N ILE A 111 -0.40 -1.60 12.04
CA ILE A 111 -1.86 -1.80 12.09
C ILE A 111 -2.19 -3.13 12.77
N VAL A 112 -1.56 -4.23 12.35
CA VAL A 112 -1.74 -5.56 12.95
C VAL A 112 -1.40 -5.54 14.44
N ASP A 113 -0.29 -4.89 14.80
CA ASP A 113 0.12 -4.69 16.19
C ASP A 113 -0.91 -3.92 17.01
N LYS A 114 -1.45 -2.86 16.43
CA LYS A 114 -2.41 -2.00 17.10
C LYS A 114 -3.72 -2.72 17.42
N ILE A 115 -4.22 -3.51 16.48
CA ILE A 115 -5.52 -4.18 16.63
C ILE A 115 -5.42 -5.56 17.29
N GLY A 116 -4.21 -6.12 17.39
CA GLY A 116 -3.97 -7.44 17.96
C GLY A 116 -4.54 -8.61 17.13
N LEU A 117 -4.89 -8.35 15.86
CA LEU A 117 -5.50 -9.31 14.93
C LEU A 117 -4.71 -9.31 13.61
N GLY A 118 -4.41 -10.52 13.11
CA GLY A 118 -3.67 -10.73 11.88
C GLY A 118 -2.29 -11.35 12.10
N TYR A 119 -1.51 -11.41 11.01
CA TYR A 119 -0.16 -11.97 11.02
C TYR A 119 0.84 -10.88 10.64
N LYS A 120 1.90 -10.74 11.44
CA LYS A 120 3.00 -9.84 11.10
C LYS A 120 3.82 -10.45 9.97
N ASP A 121 4.11 -9.64 8.96
CA ASP A 121 5.07 -10.00 7.93
C ASP A 121 6.48 -9.65 8.44
N ILE A 122 7.09 -10.59 9.19
CA ILE A 122 8.45 -10.42 9.72
C ILE A 122 9.44 -10.68 8.58
N LYS A 123 9.94 -9.61 7.96
CA LYS A 123 11.04 -9.73 6.99
C LYS A 123 12.35 -10.02 7.71
N ILE A 124 12.71 -11.31 7.81
CA ILE A 124 14.05 -11.74 8.21
C ILE A 124 14.99 -11.38 7.06
N ASN A 125 15.97 -10.51 7.32
CA ASN A 125 17.06 -10.29 6.39
C ASN A 125 17.89 -11.59 6.33
N HIS A 126 17.66 -12.43 5.33
CA HIS A 126 18.65 -13.43 4.91
C HIS A 126 19.83 -12.69 4.30
N ALA A 127 20.69 -12.12 5.15
CA ALA A 127 22.06 -11.85 4.75
C ALA A 127 22.74 -13.21 4.61
N SER A 128 22.79 -13.75 3.39
CA SER A 128 23.76 -14.78 3.05
C SER A 128 25.13 -14.12 3.17
N GLY A 129 25.73 -14.19 4.34
CA GLY A 129 27.09 -13.73 4.58
C GLY A 129 28.05 -14.57 3.76
N ASN A 130 28.92 -13.89 3.00
CA ASN A 130 30.11 -14.47 2.40
C ASN A 130 31.10 -14.92 3.47
#